data_AF-A0A2M8E788-F1
#
_entry.id   AF-A0A2M8E788-F1
#
_cell.length_a   1.000
_cell.length_b   1.000
_cell.length_c   1.000
_cell.angle_alpha   90.00
_cell.angle_beta   90.00
_cell.angle_gamma   90.00
#
_symmetry.space_group_name_H-M   'P 1'
#
loop_
_entity.id
_entity.type
_entity.pdbx_description
1 polymer ?
#
loop_
_entity_poly.entity_id
_entity_poly.type
_entity_poly.pdbx_seq_one_letter_code
_entity_poly.pdbx_strand_id
1 'polypeptide(L)'
;RMIGFHNLPQTPPQAPITAKIRPENQRSAFGVRRSMASLGYQETINFSFVEARWEHELAGNSNPIKLLNPIASQMSVMRSSLLGSLLQVLKFNQDRKAQRVRVFELGRVFLRDASVTSSDTTVQGFDQPMRLAGLAIGAVDEPEWGCKERAVDFYDVKGDLQALLAPTALTFEPAQHPAMHPGRCARVLCAGQAVGFVGELHPKWRQSYDLAQAPVLFEIDLEAVLNRDVPQFAAVPRFQAVERDIAVLVDEAITHDALMQAIWSAPCEGVLRNAVLFDIYRPKSAPPDGAPVAASGKSMAVRLTLNAHDAALTEQQIEAAVAVVVSNLAAKVGAVQRA
;
A
#
# COMPACT_ATOMS: atom_id res chain seq x y z
N ARG A 1 -16.46 -50.59 18.10
CA ARG A 1 -17.31 -50.12 19.23
C ARG A 1 -17.40 -51.17 20.34
N MET A 2 -17.83 -52.41 20.06
CA MET A 2 -17.95 -53.50 21.05
C MET A 2 -16.63 -53.85 21.79
N ILE A 3 -15.48 -53.82 21.09
CA ILE A 3 -14.16 -54.10 21.67
C ILE A 3 -13.66 -52.95 22.59
N GLY A 4 -14.25 -51.76 22.52
CA GLY A 4 -13.78 -50.55 23.21
C GLY A 4 -12.62 -49.88 22.47
N PHE A 5 -12.75 -48.60 22.11
CA PHE A 5 -11.71 -47.87 21.37
C PHE A 5 -10.39 -47.76 22.14
N HIS A 6 -10.45 -47.71 23.46
CA HIS A 6 -9.26 -47.67 24.33
C HIS A 6 -8.45 -48.97 24.35
N ASN A 7 -9.05 -50.08 23.88
CA ASN A 7 -8.39 -51.39 23.80
C ASN A 7 -7.68 -51.61 22.46
N LEU A 8 -7.77 -50.65 21.52
CA LEU A 8 -7.04 -50.71 20.26
C LEU A 8 -5.58 -50.25 20.48
N PRO A 9 -4.59 -50.90 19.83
CA PRO A 9 -3.19 -50.49 19.94
C PRO A 9 -2.99 -49.09 19.34
N GLN A 10 -2.17 -48.27 19.99
CA GLN A 10 -1.78 -46.94 19.52
C GLN A 10 -0.51 -47.01 18.67
N THR A 11 -0.56 -47.74 17.55
CA THR A 11 0.57 -47.84 16.64
C THR A 11 0.72 -46.54 15.83
N PRO A 12 1.82 -45.78 15.96
CA PRO A 12 2.02 -44.59 15.14
C PRO A 12 2.11 -44.94 13.66
N PRO A 13 1.57 -44.11 12.75
CA PRO A 13 1.71 -44.34 11.32
C PRO A 13 3.20 -44.26 10.93
N GLN A 14 3.68 -45.27 10.19
CA GLN A 14 5.00 -45.23 9.58
C GLN A 14 4.88 -44.59 8.19
N ALA A 15 5.65 -43.54 7.94
CA ALA A 15 5.68 -42.85 6.65
C ALA A 15 7.12 -42.41 6.34
N PRO A 16 7.52 -42.35 5.06
CA PRO A 16 8.81 -41.80 4.68
C PRO A 16 8.92 -40.32 5.04
N ILE A 17 10.07 -39.90 5.58
CA ILE A 17 10.36 -38.50 5.85
C ILE A 17 10.92 -37.88 4.57
N THR A 18 10.11 -37.06 3.90
CA THR A 18 10.51 -36.32 2.70
C THR A 18 10.51 -34.82 2.99
N ALA A 19 11.62 -34.14 2.69
CA ALA A 19 11.69 -32.69 2.81
C ALA A 19 10.73 -32.01 1.83
N LYS A 20 9.86 -31.14 2.34
CA LYS A 20 9.04 -30.24 1.52
C LYS A 20 9.61 -28.84 1.62
N ILE A 21 10.37 -28.43 0.60
CA ILE A 21 10.97 -27.09 0.54
C ILE A 21 9.92 -26.12 0.02
N ARG A 22 9.75 -25.00 0.72
CA ARG A 22 8.92 -23.89 0.23
C ARG A 22 9.72 -23.07 -0.79
N PRO A 23 9.11 -22.65 -1.90
CA PRO A 23 9.74 -21.71 -2.82
C PRO A 23 10.21 -20.44 -2.09
N GLU A 24 11.44 -20.00 -2.35
CA GLU A 24 12.02 -18.80 -1.70
C GLU A 24 11.31 -17.50 -2.11
N ASN A 25 10.76 -17.49 -3.33
CA ASN A 25 9.95 -16.40 -3.87
C ASN A 25 8.54 -16.29 -3.24
N GLN A 26 8.24 -17.08 -2.21
CA GLN A 26 6.96 -17.06 -1.53
C GLN A 26 7.15 -17.01 0.00
N ARG A 27 6.74 -15.90 0.62
CA ARG A 27 6.66 -15.83 2.08
C ARG A 27 5.35 -16.42 2.57
N SER A 28 5.34 -16.90 3.82
CA SER A 28 4.12 -17.41 4.44
C SER A 28 3.21 -16.30 4.96
N ALA A 29 1.91 -16.59 5.06
CA ALA A 29 0.93 -15.69 5.70
C ALA A 29 1.26 -15.39 7.18
N PHE A 30 1.98 -16.28 7.86
CA PHE A 30 2.50 -16.00 9.21
C PHE A 30 3.63 -14.95 9.18
N GLY A 31 4.51 -15.02 8.17
CA GLY A 31 5.52 -13.99 7.94
C GLY A 31 4.91 -12.62 7.70
N VAL A 32 3.83 -12.55 6.90
CA VAL A 32 3.07 -11.30 6.67
C VAL A 32 2.50 -10.72 7.97
N ARG A 33 1.88 -11.55 8.82
CA ARG A 33 1.39 -11.11 10.14
C ARG A 33 2.49 -10.52 11.00
N ARG A 34 3.66 -11.16 11.03
CA ARG A 34 4.81 -10.66 11.80
C ARG A 34 5.32 -9.33 11.25
N SER A 35 5.35 -9.15 9.93
CA SER A 35 5.69 -7.87 9.29
C SER A 35 4.69 -6.77 9.66
N MET A 36 3.39 -7.05 9.62
CA MET A 36 2.35 -6.11 10.06
C MET A 36 2.50 -5.73 11.54
N ALA A 37 2.77 -6.71 12.40
CA ALA A 37 3.03 -6.46 13.82
C ALA A 37 4.27 -5.57 14.03
N SER A 38 5.34 -5.77 13.25
CA SER A 38 6.53 -4.91 13.32
C SER A 38 6.31 -3.48 12.82
N LEU A 39 5.25 -3.25 12.01
CA LEU A 39 4.79 -1.92 11.59
C LEU A 39 3.82 -1.30 12.63
N GLY A 40 3.64 -1.92 13.80
CA GLY A 40 2.82 -1.41 14.88
C GLY A 40 1.32 -1.65 14.73
N TYR A 41 0.90 -2.61 13.89
CA TYR A 41 -0.50 -3.01 13.76
C TYR A 41 -0.84 -4.23 14.64
N GLN A 42 -2.00 -4.18 15.29
CA GLN A 42 -2.56 -5.30 16.05
C GLN A 42 -3.46 -6.17 15.16
N GLU A 43 -3.24 -7.49 15.16
CA GLU A 43 -4.12 -8.42 14.42
C GLU A 43 -5.49 -8.52 15.08
N THR A 44 -6.53 -8.56 14.25
CA THR A 44 -7.92 -8.78 14.62
C THR A 44 -8.53 -9.88 13.77
N ILE A 45 -9.50 -10.61 14.34
CA ILE A 45 -10.22 -11.68 13.65
C ILE A 45 -11.71 -11.39 13.80
N ASN A 46 -12.39 -11.18 12.68
CA ASN A 46 -13.79 -10.78 12.67
C ASN A 46 -14.66 -11.84 11.98
N PHE A 47 -15.97 -11.76 12.19
CA PHE A 47 -16.91 -12.66 11.53
C PHE A 47 -16.90 -12.42 10.01
N SER A 48 -16.99 -13.51 9.25
CA SER A 48 -17.12 -13.48 7.79
C SER A 48 -18.52 -13.03 7.33
N PHE A 49 -19.51 -13.13 8.21
CA PHE A 49 -20.87 -12.67 7.99
C PHE A 49 -21.11 -11.33 8.68
N VAL A 50 -21.65 -10.38 7.93
CA VAL A 50 -21.67 -8.95 8.27
C VAL A 50 -23.01 -8.32 7.93
N GLU A 51 -23.12 -7.02 8.23
CA GLU A 51 -24.27 -6.20 7.88
C GLU A 51 -24.33 -5.98 6.37
N ALA A 52 -25.51 -6.24 5.77
CA ALA A 52 -25.75 -5.92 4.36
C ALA A 52 -25.47 -4.45 4.04
N ARG A 53 -25.65 -3.55 5.01
CA ARG A 53 -25.35 -2.14 4.88
C ARG A 53 -23.89 -1.87 4.49
N TRP A 54 -22.93 -2.56 5.09
CA TRP A 54 -21.50 -2.36 4.82
C TRP A 54 -21.15 -2.74 3.38
N GLU A 55 -21.75 -3.82 2.88
CA GLU A 55 -21.55 -4.27 1.50
C GLU A 55 -22.00 -3.20 0.50
N HIS A 56 -23.16 -2.59 0.71
CA HIS A 56 -23.67 -1.54 -0.19
C HIS A 56 -22.89 -0.23 -0.08
N GLU A 57 -22.59 0.21 1.16
CA GLU A 57 -22.01 1.53 1.41
C GLU A 57 -20.48 1.58 1.22
N LEU A 58 -19.78 0.57 1.75
CA LEU A 58 -18.31 0.58 1.82
C LEU A 58 -17.67 -0.22 0.68
N ALA A 59 -18.25 -1.38 0.34
CA ALA A 59 -17.75 -2.22 -0.74
C ALA A 59 -18.39 -1.89 -2.11
N GLY A 60 -19.49 -1.14 -2.16
CA GLY A 60 -20.23 -0.88 -3.39
C GLY A 60 -20.89 -2.14 -3.99
N ASN A 61 -21.05 -3.19 -3.18
CA ASN A 61 -21.62 -4.46 -3.57
C ASN A 61 -23.14 -4.46 -3.36
N SER A 62 -23.89 -4.31 -4.44
CA SER A 62 -25.36 -4.30 -4.42
C SER A 62 -26.00 -5.70 -4.38
N ASN A 63 -25.22 -6.77 -4.57
CA ASN A 63 -25.71 -8.15 -4.57
C ASN A 63 -24.81 -9.09 -3.74
N PRO A 64 -24.65 -8.82 -2.43
CA PRO A 64 -23.84 -9.65 -1.56
C PRO A 64 -24.44 -11.05 -1.39
N ILE A 65 -23.59 -12.01 -1.04
CA ILE A 65 -23.99 -13.40 -0.85
C ILE A 65 -24.76 -13.51 0.47
N LYS A 66 -26.06 -13.81 0.39
CA LYS A 66 -26.94 -13.86 1.56
C LYS A 66 -26.85 -15.22 2.26
N LEU A 67 -26.92 -15.20 3.59
CA LEU A 67 -27.13 -16.40 4.39
C LEU A 67 -28.62 -16.77 4.42
N LEU A 68 -28.92 -18.05 4.27
CA LEU A 68 -30.31 -18.55 4.33
C LEU A 68 -30.86 -18.50 5.77
N ASN A 69 -30.04 -18.90 6.76
CA ASN A 69 -30.41 -18.97 8.17
C ASN A 69 -29.37 -18.22 9.02
N PRO A 70 -29.37 -16.88 9.02
CA PRO A 70 -28.39 -16.10 9.77
C PRO A 70 -28.63 -16.22 11.28
N ILE A 71 -27.54 -16.23 12.06
CA ILE A 71 -27.60 -16.27 13.53
C ILE A 71 -28.23 -15.00 14.13
N ALA A 72 -28.13 -13.88 13.41
CA ALA A 72 -28.72 -12.60 13.76
C ALA A 72 -29.01 -11.78 12.49
N SER A 73 -30.01 -10.89 12.52
CA SER A 73 -30.45 -10.13 11.34
C SER A 73 -29.37 -9.21 10.75
N GLN A 74 -28.54 -8.62 11.62
CA GLN A 74 -27.39 -7.81 11.26
C GLN A 74 -26.21 -8.62 10.69
N MET A 75 -26.25 -9.95 10.76
CA MET A 75 -25.21 -10.86 10.25
C MET A 75 -25.78 -11.70 9.10
N SER A 76 -26.32 -11.02 8.09
CA SER A 76 -27.16 -11.63 7.05
C SER A 76 -26.45 -11.90 5.72
N VAL A 77 -25.25 -11.37 5.52
CA VAL A 77 -24.51 -11.52 4.25
C VAL A 77 -23.04 -11.83 4.48
N MET A 78 -22.40 -12.51 3.52
CA MET A 78 -20.96 -12.71 3.51
C MET A 78 -20.25 -11.42 3.07
N ARG A 79 -19.14 -11.10 3.72
CA ARG A 79 -18.34 -9.91 3.41
C ARG A 79 -17.62 -10.04 2.06
N SER A 80 -17.69 -9.00 1.22
CA SER A 80 -16.84 -8.86 0.02
C SER A 80 -15.57 -8.04 0.28
N SER A 81 -15.51 -7.37 1.43
CA SER A 81 -14.37 -6.58 1.90
C SER A 81 -14.21 -6.70 3.42
N LEU A 82 -12.98 -6.58 3.92
CA LEU A 82 -12.64 -6.56 5.34
C LEU A 82 -12.84 -5.18 5.97
N LEU A 83 -12.95 -4.11 5.17
CA LEU A 83 -13.01 -2.72 5.64
C LEU A 83 -14.14 -2.47 6.64
N GLY A 84 -15.34 -3.01 6.40
CA GLY A 84 -16.48 -2.86 7.31
C GLY A 84 -16.21 -3.48 8.68
N SER A 85 -15.55 -4.64 8.71
CA SER A 85 -15.16 -5.30 9.96
C SER A 85 -14.13 -4.47 10.74
N LEU A 86 -13.13 -3.90 10.06
CA LEU A 86 -12.14 -3.03 10.70
C LEU A 86 -12.75 -1.73 11.25
N LEU A 87 -13.73 -1.14 10.54
CA LEU A 87 -14.45 0.04 11.04
C LEU A 87 -15.29 -0.27 12.28
N GLN A 88 -15.89 -1.46 12.36
CA GLN A 88 -16.57 -1.90 13.58
C GLN A 88 -15.59 -2.05 14.76
N VAL A 89 -14.41 -2.63 14.53
CA VAL A 89 -13.35 -2.71 15.54
C VAL A 89 -12.92 -1.31 15.99
N LEU A 90 -12.75 -0.38 15.06
CA LEU A 90 -12.43 1.01 15.37
C LEU A 90 -13.50 1.62 16.28
N LYS A 91 -14.78 1.55 15.89
CA LYS A 91 -15.91 2.11 16.65
C LYS A 91 -15.95 1.54 18.06
N PHE A 92 -15.81 0.21 18.19
CA PHE A 92 -15.78 -0.47 19.47
C PHE A 92 -14.69 0.06 20.42
N ASN A 93 -13.51 0.38 19.89
CA ASN A 93 -12.39 0.91 20.66
C ASN A 93 -12.55 2.41 20.97
N GLN A 94 -13.04 3.22 20.02
CA GLN A 94 -13.31 4.64 20.25
C GLN A 94 -14.42 4.87 21.28
N ASP A 95 -15.44 4.01 21.32
CA ASP A 95 -16.49 4.04 22.35
C ASP A 95 -15.91 3.80 23.76
N ARG A 96 -14.74 3.15 23.83
CA ARG A 96 -13.94 2.93 25.04
C ARG A 96 -12.78 3.92 25.20
N LYS A 97 -12.84 5.04 24.48
CA LYS A 97 -11.88 6.16 24.55
C LYS A 97 -10.46 5.85 24.07
N ALA A 98 -10.28 4.80 23.26
CA ALA A 98 -9.02 4.58 22.57
C ALA A 98 -8.79 5.67 21.51
N GLN A 99 -7.75 6.49 21.71
CA GLN A 99 -7.38 7.59 20.82
C GLN A 99 -6.62 7.11 19.57
N ARG A 100 -5.73 6.14 19.78
CA ARG A 100 -4.88 5.54 18.74
C ARG A 100 -5.31 4.10 18.50
N VAL A 101 -5.65 3.77 17.26
CA VAL A 101 -6.03 2.41 16.84
C VAL A 101 -5.33 2.10 15.53
N ARG A 102 -4.45 1.09 15.54
CA ARG A 102 -3.80 0.53 14.35
C ARG A 102 -4.05 -0.97 14.35
N VAL A 103 -4.93 -1.42 13.46
CA VAL A 103 -5.38 -2.82 13.40
C VAL A 103 -5.31 -3.35 11.99
N PHE A 104 -5.08 -4.65 11.86
CA PHE A 104 -5.12 -5.34 10.58
C PHE A 104 -5.87 -6.66 10.69
N GLU A 105 -6.34 -7.16 9.55
CA GLU A 105 -6.95 -8.47 9.41
C GLU A 105 -6.43 -9.14 8.13
N LEU A 106 -6.21 -10.45 8.22
CA LEU A 106 -5.95 -11.31 7.08
C LEU A 106 -7.06 -12.36 7.02
N GLY A 107 -7.90 -12.30 5.99
CA GLY A 107 -9.10 -13.14 5.93
C GLY A 107 -9.67 -13.32 4.53
N ARG A 108 -10.59 -14.27 4.41
CA ARG A 108 -11.35 -14.48 3.17
C ARG A 108 -12.39 -13.39 2.99
N VAL A 109 -12.57 -13.00 1.73
CA VAL A 109 -13.75 -12.30 1.23
C VAL A 109 -14.49 -13.23 0.26
N PHE A 110 -15.76 -12.94 -0.01
CA PHE A 110 -16.63 -13.83 -0.76
C PHE A 110 -17.27 -13.05 -1.91
N LEU A 111 -16.92 -13.44 -3.13
CA LEU A 111 -17.31 -12.76 -4.36
C LEU A 111 -18.14 -13.71 -5.22
N ARG A 112 -19.13 -13.18 -5.93
CA ARG A 112 -19.83 -13.95 -6.97
C ARG A 112 -18.97 -13.96 -8.21
N ASP A 113 -18.65 -15.15 -8.70
CA ASP A 113 -17.89 -15.33 -9.93
C ASP A 113 -18.36 -16.59 -10.64
N ALA A 114 -19.10 -16.41 -11.74
CA ALA A 114 -19.66 -17.50 -12.53
C ALA A 114 -18.60 -18.37 -13.22
N SER A 115 -17.35 -17.89 -13.34
CA SER A 115 -16.24 -18.63 -13.94
C SER A 115 -15.65 -19.69 -12.99
N VAL A 116 -15.87 -19.56 -11.69
CA VAL A 116 -15.36 -20.52 -10.69
C VAL A 116 -16.12 -21.83 -10.80
N THR A 117 -15.36 -22.92 -10.96
CA THR A 117 -15.85 -24.30 -10.97
C THR A 117 -15.65 -24.96 -9.60
N SER A 118 -16.44 -25.98 -9.29
CA SER A 118 -16.30 -26.75 -8.04
C SER A 118 -15.02 -27.58 -8.04
N SER A 119 -14.31 -27.58 -6.91
CA SER A 119 -13.16 -28.44 -6.61
C SER A 119 -13.20 -28.85 -5.14
N ASP A 120 -12.19 -29.58 -4.67
CA ASP A 120 -12.02 -29.89 -3.24
C ASP A 120 -11.93 -28.63 -2.35
N THR A 121 -11.64 -27.46 -2.93
CA THR A 121 -11.42 -26.20 -2.20
C THR A 121 -12.25 -25.01 -2.70
N THR A 122 -13.06 -25.19 -3.75
CA THR A 122 -13.83 -24.11 -4.39
C THR A 122 -15.30 -24.50 -4.55
N VAL A 123 -16.17 -23.49 -4.54
CA VAL A 123 -17.61 -23.66 -4.74
C VAL A 123 -17.99 -22.98 -6.04
N GLN A 124 -18.67 -23.70 -6.94
CA GLN A 124 -19.08 -23.15 -8.22
C GLN A 124 -19.86 -21.83 -8.06
N GLY A 125 -19.49 -20.82 -8.85
CA GLY A 125 -20.14 -19.51 -8.82
C GLY A 125 -19.62 -18.54 -7.76
N PHE A 126 -18.62 -18.94 -6.94
CA PHE A 126 -18.12 -18.13 -5.83
C PHE A 126 -16.60 -18.15 -5.71
N ASP A 127 -15.97 -16.99 -5.90
CA ASP A 127 -14.57 -16.78 -5.61
C ASP A 127 -14.39 -16.40 -4.12
N GLN A 128 -13.33 -16.91 -3.50
CA GLN A 128 -13.06 -16.78 -2.07
C GLN A 128 -11.62 -16.33 -1.79
N PRO A 129 -11.16 -15.19 -2.36
CA PRO A 129 -9.78 -14.78 -2.27
C PRO A 129 -9.45 -14.36 -0.83
N MET A 130 -8.17 -14.46 -0.49
CA MET A 130 -7.64 -13.95 0.77
C MET A 130 -7.18 -12.50 0.58
N ARG A 131 -7.61 -11.63 1.49
CA ARG A 131 -7.23 -10.22 1.52
C ARG A 131 -6.42 -9.92 2.78
N LEU A 132 -5.56 -8.92 2.68
CA LEU A 132 -4.94 -8.24 3.81
C LEU A 132 -5.52 -6.83 3.86
N ALA A 133 -6.12 -6.44 4.97
CA ALA A 133 -6.62 -5.09 5.19
C ALA A 133 -6.07 -4.51 6.49
N GLY A 134 -5.96 -3.19 6.53
CA GLY A 134 -5.51 -2.47 7.71
C GLY A 134 -6.18 -1.11 7.85
N LEU A 135 -6.18 -0.62 9.08
CA LEU A 135 -6.77 0.64 9.49
C LEU A 135 -5.83 1.32 10.48
N ALA A 136 -5.58 2.61 10.29
CA ALA A 136 -4.84 3.44 11.22
C ALA A 136 -5.57 4.76 11.51
N ILE A 137 -5.58 5.16 12.79
CA ILE A 137 -6.09 6.45 13.27
C ILE A 137 -5.37 6.86 14.57
N GLY A 138 -5.37 8.17 14.85
CA GLY A 138 -4.71 8.75 16.02
C GLY A 138 -3.25 9.10 15.73
N ALA A 139 -2.45 9.23 16.79
CA ALA A 139 -1.02 9.55 16.66
C ALA A 139 -0.25 8.47 15.90
N VAL A 140 0.72 8.88 15.06
CA VAL A 140 1.62 7.95 14.34
C VAL A 140 2.37 7.07 15.33
N ASP A 141 3.04 7.73 16.27
CA ASP A 141 3.83 7.13 17.34
C ASP A 141 3.07 7.17 18.67
N GLU A 142 3.55 6.38 19.63
CA GLU A 142 3.13 6.55 21.02
C GLU A 142 3.70 7.86 21.59
N PRO A 143 3.08 8.46 22.62
CA PRO A 143 3.56 9.70 23.20
C PRO A 143 5.04 9.60 23.63
N GLU A 144 5.88 10.41 23.00
CA GLU A 144 7.32 10.45 23.25
C GLU A 144 7.76 11.89 23.55
N TRP A 145 8.68 12.06 24.50
CA TRP A 145 9.18 13.36 24.94
C TRP A 145 9.95 14.15 23.87
N GLY A 146 10.57 13.44 22.91
CA GLY A 146 11.44 14.03 21.88
C GLY A 146 10.72 14.44 20.60
N CYS A 147 9.46 14.05 20.43
CA CYS A 147 8.72 14.17 19.18
C CYS A 147 7.42 14.93 19.40
N LYS A 148 7.09 15.84 18.48
CA LYS A 148 5.76 16.47 18.49
C LYS A 148 4.73 15.45 18.02
N GLU A 149 3.65 15.30 18.78
CA GLU A 149 2.54 14.44 18.38
C GLU A 149 1.95 14.90 17.03
N ARG A 150 1.83 13.96 16.09
CA ARG A 150 1.22 14.14 14.78
C ARG A 150 0.26 12.98 14.51
N ALA A 151 -0.93 13.30 13.99
CA ALA A 151 -1.88 12.30 13.55
C ALA A 151 -1.39 11.57 12.30
N VAL A 152 -1.72 10.28 12.21
CA VAL A 152 -1.48 9.46 11.02
C VAL A 152 -2.18 10.06 9.81
N ASP A 153 -1.48 10.05 8.68
CA ASP A 153 -2.00 10.49 7.39
C ASP A 153 -1.85 9.42 6.31
N PHE A 154 -2.27 9.76 5.09
CA PHE A 154 -2.19 8.88 3.93
C PHE A 154 -0.77 8.37 3.65
N TYR A 155 0.24 9.21 3.84
CA TYR A 155 1.63 8.89 3.50
C TYR A 155 2.25 7.92 4.52
N ASP A 156 1.80 7.96 5.78
CA ASP A 156 2.21 6.98 6.79
C ASP A 156 1.78 5.55 6.40
N VAL A 157 0.51 5.37 6.05
CA VAL A 157 -0.03 4.06 5.64
C VAL A 157 0.49 3.63 4.26
N LYS A 158 0.71 4.58 3.35
CA LYS A 158 1.42 4.32 2.08
C LYS A 158 2.83 3.78 2.35
N GLY A 159 3.55 4.39 3.30
CA GLY A 159 4.87 3.95 3.73
C GLY A 159 4.86 2.54 4.32
N ASP A 160 3.87 2.22 5.15
CA ASP A 160 3.68 0.87 5.71
C ASP A 160 3.51 -0.18 4.60
N LEU A 161 2.71 0.12 3.57
CA LEU A 161 2.52 -0.77 2.41
C LEU A 161 3.82 -0.96 1.61
N GLN A 162 4.57 0.12 1.39
CA GLN A 162 5.87 0.05 0.72
C GLN A 162 6.87 -0.78 1.52
N ALA A 163 6.93 -0.60 2.84
CA ALA A 163 7.78 -1.39 3.73
C ALA A 163 7.37 -2.87 3.75
N LEU A 164 6.06 -3.15 3.73
CA LEU A 164 5.55 -4.52 3.72
C LEU A 164 5.93 -5.28 2.45
N LEU A 165 5.91 -4.63 1.27
CA LEU A 165 6.22 -5.27 -0.01
C LEU A 165 7.68 -5.11 -0.46
N ALA A 166 8.50 -4.36 0.27
CA ALA A 166 9.92 -4.24 -0.03
C ALA A 166 10.62 -5.62 -0.21
N PRO A 167 11.50 -5.77 -1.22
CA PRO A 167 11.99 -4.74 -2.15
C PRO A 167 11.10 -4.50 -3.38
N THR A 168 10.00 -5.24 -3.54
CA THR A 168 9.10 -5.08 -4.68
C THR A 168 8.44 -3.70 -4.63
N ALA A 169 8.65 -2.91 -5.68
CA ALA A 169 8.15 -1.54 -5.76
C ALA A 169 6.64 -1.50 -6.03
N LEU A 170 5.93 -0.71 -5.23
CA LEU A 170 4.53 -0.37 -5.44
C LEU A 170 4.40 0.94 -6.19
N THR A 171 3.43 1.01 -7.10
CA THR A 171 2.97 2.27 -7.69
C THR A 171 1.55 2.59 -7.21
N PHE A 172 1.23 3.89 -7.17
CA PHE A 172 -0.02 4.38 -6.61
C PHE A 172 -0.64 5.39 -7.56
N GLU A 173 -1.82 5.08 -8.07
CA GLU A 173 -2.55 5.98 -8.97
C GLU A 173 -3.79 6.55 -8.27
N PRO A 174 -4.14 7.84 -8.48
CA PRO A 174 -5.40 8.39 -7.98
C PRO A 174 -6.58 7.54 -8.44
N ALA A 175 -7.46 7.17 -7.52
CA ALA A 175 -8.59 6.30 -7.83
C ALA A 175 -9.83 6.68 -7.01
N GLN A 176 -10.98 6.16 -7.44
CA GLN A 176 -12.23 6.25 -6.70
C GLN A 176 -12.54 4.89 -6.06
N HIS A 177 -13.01 4.92 -4.82
CA HIS A 177 -13.44 3.74 -4.08
C HIS A 177 -14.65 4.12 -3.21
N PRO A 178 -15.71 3.28 -3.11
CA PRO A 178 -16.95 3.65 -2.40
C PRO A 178 -16.74 4.06 -0.94
N ALA A 179 -15.84 3.38 -0.23
CA ALA A 179 -15.50 3.71 1.17
C ALA A 179 -14.58 4.94 1.34
N MET A 180 -13.84 5.39 0.32
CA MET A 180 -12.70 6.29 0.51
C MET A 180 -12.95 7.71 -0.03
N HIS A 181 -12.21 8.68 0.48
CA HIS A 181 -12.26 10.07 0.06
C HIS A 181 -11.75 10.23 -1.39
N PRO A 182 -12.48 10.91 -2.30
CA PRO A 182 -12.16 10.96 -3.73
C PRO A 182 -10.80 11.63 -4.05
N GLY A 183 -10.38 12.60 -3.23
CA GLY A 183 -9.07 13.26 -3.37
C GLY A 183 -7.94 12.65 -2.54
N ARG A 184 -8.21 11.60 -1.73
CA ARG A 184 -7.24 10.97 -0.82
C ARG A 184 -7.39 9.45 -0.84
N CYS A 185 -7.44 8.92 -2.05
CA CYS A 185 -7.60 7.51 -2.38
C CYS A 185 -6.70 7.17 -3.56
N ALA A 186 -5.98 6.06 -3.46
CA ALA A 186 -5.15 5.53 -4.52
C ALA A 186 -5.39 4.04 -4.72
N ARG A 187 -5.39 3.62 -5.98
CA ARG A 187 -5.26 2.21 -6.34
C ARG A 187 -3.79 1.83 -6.20
N VAL A 188 -3.55 0.68 -5.57
CA VAL A 188 -2.23 0.11 -5.36
C VAL A 188 -1.94 -0.86 -6.50
N LEU A 189 -0.80 -0.68 -7.16
CA LEU A 189 -0.35 -1.59 -8.20
C LEU A 189 0.98 -2.22 -7.81
N CYS A 190 1.11 -3.51 -8.11
CA CYS A 190 2.33 -4.30 -7.97
C CYS A 190 2.66 -4.91 -9.32
N ALA A 191 3.86 -4.64 -9.84
CA ALA A 191 4.26 -5.06 -11.20
C ALA A 191 3.23 -4.70 -12.30
N GLY A 192 2.60 -3.53 -12.18
CA GLY A 192 1.57 -3.04 -13.12
C GLY A 192 0.19 -3.68 -12.97
N GLN A 193 0.02 -4.65 -12.07
CA GLN A 193 -1.29 -5.24 -11.76
C GLN A 193 -1.93 -4.53 -10.57
N ALA A 194 -3.22 -4.24 -10.67
CA ALA A 194 -3.99 -3.68 -9.56
C ALA A 194 -4.16 -4.74 -8.46
N VAL A 195 -3.70 -4.43 -7.25
CA VAL A 195 -3.75 -5.37 -6.11
C VAL A 195 -4.64 -4.88 -4.97
N GLY A 196 -5.16 -3.65 -5.03
CA GLY A 196 -6.06 -3.12 -4.02
C GLY A 196 -6.07 -1.60 -3.92
N PHE A 197 -6.42 -1.08 -2.75
CA PHE A 197 -6.59 0.35 -2.51
C PHE A 197 -6.04 0.79 -1.15
N VAL A 198 -5.65 2.06 -1.07
CA VAL A 198 -5.32 2.78 0.17
C VAL A 198 -5.97 4.16 0.13
N GLY A 199 -6.50 4.63 1.25
CA GLY A 199 -7.12 5.96 1.31
C GLY A 199 -7.75 6.30 2.65
N GLU A 200 -8.05 7.58 2.83
CA GLU A 200 -8.84 8.04 3.97
C GLU A 200 -10.32 7.67 3.82
N LEU A 201 -10.99 7.33 4.92
CA LEU A 201 -12.43 7.08 4.92
C LEU A 201 -13.21 8.31 4.41
N HIS A 202 -14.21 8.06 3.57
CA HIS A 202 -15.06 9.12 3.03
C HIS A 202 -15.79 9.88 4.16
N PRO A 203 -15.88 11.23 4.11
CA PRO A 203 -16.49 12.04 5.18
C PRO A 203 -17.95 11.66 5.50
N LYS A 204 -18.72 11.27 4.47
CA LYS A 204 -20.07 10.71 4.60
C LYS A 204 -20.11 9.52 5.55
N TRP A 205 -19.21 8.56 5.38
CA TRP A 205 -19.15 7.36 6.21
C TRP A 205 -18.61 7.68 7.60
N ARG A 206 -17.59 8.54 7.69
CA ARG A 206 -17.11 9.05 9.00
C ARG A 206 -18.27 9.60 9.84
N GLN A 207 -19.13 10.43 9.25
CA GLN A 207 -20.31 10.96 9.95
C GLN A 207 -21.35 9.88 10.25
N SER A 208 -21.66 9.02 9.27
CA SER A 208 -22.72 8.02 9.40
C SER A 208 -22.41 6.92 10.41
N TYR A 209 -21.14 6.58 10.59
CA TYR A 209 -20.65 5.63 11.59
C TYR A 209 -20.24 6.29 12.92
N ASP A 210 -20.50 7.61 13.07
CA ASP A 210 -20.19 8.39 14.27
C ASP A 210 -18.72 8.28 14.71
N LEU A 211 -17.82 8.48 13.74
CA LEU A 211 -16.37 8.45 13.97
C LEU A 211 -15.83 9.87 14.16
N ALA A 212 -15.02 10.05 15.21
CA ALA A 212 -14.45 11.35 15.56
C ALA A 212 -13.55 11.92 14.46
N GLN A 213 -12.73 11.08 13.83
CA GLN A 213 -11.81 11.43 12.74
C GLN A 213 -11.91 10.39 11.62
N ALA A 214 -11.47 10.75 10.42
CA ALA A 214 -11.42 9.80 9.30
C ALA A 214 -10.17 8.91 9.46
N PRO A 215 -10.31 7.59 9.62
CA PRO A 215 -9.15 6.70 9.59
C PRO A 215 -8.58 6.59 8.17
N VAL A 216 -7.30 6.21 8.08
CA VAL A 216 -6.67 5.77 6.84
C VAL A 216 -6.78 4.25 6.76
N LEU A 217 -7.20 3.74 5.61
CA LEU A 217 -7.57 2.35 5.37
C LEU A 217 -6.79 1.82 4.18
N PHE A 218 -6.50 0.53 4.18
CA PHE A 218 -6.09 -0.18 2.98
C PHE A 218 -6.68 -1.58 2.94
N GLU A 219 -6.82 -2.11 1.72
CA GLU A 219 -7.13 -3.51 1.47
C GLU A 219 -6.43 -3.95 0.19
N ILE A 220 -5.67 -5.04 0.26
CA ILE A 220 -4.90 -5.59 -0.86
C ILE A 220 -5.02 -7.11 -0.95
N ASP A 221 -4.82 -7.64 -2.15
CA ASP A 221 -4.72 -9.07 -2.44
C ASP A 221 -3.58 -9.71 -1.66
N LEU A 222 -3.89 -10.71 -0.84
CA LEU A 222 -2.87 -11.39 -0.05
C LEU A 222 -1.85 -12.09 -0.96
N GLU A 223 -2.27 -12.64 -2.09
CA GLU A 223 -1.37 -13.33 -3.01
C GLU A 223 -0.24 -12.43 -3.51
N ALA A 224 -0.55 -11.18 -3.87
CA ALA A 224 0.45 -10.19 -4.24
C ALA A 224 1.43 -9.90 -3.09
N VAL A 225 0.95 -9.91 -1.84
CA VAL A 225 1.79 -9.74 -0.66
C VAL A 225 2.67 -10.97 -0.41
N LEU A 226 2.20 -12.18 -0.68
CA LEU A 226 2.97 -13.42 -0.43
C LEU A 226 4.12 -13.61 -1.42
N ASN A 227 3.95 -13.15 -2.65
CA ASN A 227 4.99 -13.22 -3.69
C ASN A 227 6.13 -12.24 -3.38
N ARG A 228 7.37 -12.67 -3.60
CA ARG A 228 8.58 -11.87 -3.43
C ARG A 228 9.62 -12.23 -4.47
N ASP A 229 10.42 -11.25 -4.87
CA ASP A 229 11.57 -11.50 -5.74
C ASP A 229 12.69 -12.18 -4.94
N VAL A 230 13.32 -13.18 -5.56
CA VAL A 230 14.55 -13.78 -5.01
C VAL A 230 15.71 -12.84 -5.34
N PRO A 231 16.47 -12.35 -4.35
CA PRO A 231 17.57 -11.44 -4.60
C PRO A 231 18.60 -12.06 -5.56
N GLN A 232 18.96 -11.32 -6.61
CA GLN A 232 20.06 -11.68 -7.49
C GLN A 232 21.30 -10.87 -7.10
N PHE A 233 22.44 -11.54 -7.03
CA PHE A 233 23.69 -10.87 -6.71
C PHE A 233 24.04 -9.85 -7.79
N ALA A 234 24.29 -8.61 -7.36
CA ALA A 234 24.89 -7.56 -8.15
C ALA A 234 26.18 -7.10 -7.47
N ALA A 235 27.23 -6.88 -8.25
CA ALA A 235 28.50 -6.40 -7.72
C ALA A 235 28.35 -5.00 -7.13
N VAL A 236 28.90 -4.80 -5.92
CA VAL A 236 28.96 -3.48 -5.29
C VAL A 236 29.95 -2.61 -6.05
N PRO A 237 29.59 -1.36 -6.41
CA PRO A 237 30.52 -0.46 -7.09
C PRO A 237 31.79 -0.20 -6.27
N ARG A 238 32.94 -0.15 -6.94
CA ARG A 238 34.25 0.11 -6.31
C ARG A 238 34.55 1.59 -6.14
N PHE A 239 33.89 2.44 -6.93
CA PHE A 239 34.12 3.88 -6.99
C PHE A 239 33.03 4.62 -6.23
N GLN A 240 33.38 5.74 -5.61
CA GLN A 240 32.45 6.56 -4.85
C GLN A 240 31.35 7.13 -5.76
N ALA A 241 30.13 7.14 -5.24
CA ALA A 241 29.02 7.81 -5.90
C ALA A 241 29.11 9.32 -5.71
N VAL A 242 28.61 10.07 -6.68
CA VAL A 242 28.53 11.52 -6.64
C VAL A 242 27.06 11.93 -6.59
N GLU A 243 26.75 12.91 -5.74
CA GLU A 243 25.40 13.48 -5.62
C GLU A 243 25.31 14.82 -6.37
N ARG A 244 24.20 15.03 -7.08
CA ARG A 244 23.85 16.29 -7.71
C ARG A 244 22.38 16.60 -7.45
N ASP A 245 22.14 17.78 -6.88
CA ASP A 245 20.79 18.27 -6.64
C ASP A 245 20.36 19.13 -7.83
N ILE A 246 19.14 18.88 -8.31
CA ILE A 246 18.48 19.70 -9.33
C ILE A 246 17.15 20.21 -8.80
N ALA A 247 16.80 21.45 -9.15
CA ALA A 247 15.49 22.02 -8.88
C ALA A 247 14.79 22.28 -10.20
N VAL A 248 13.60 21.71 -10.37
CA VAL A 248 12.81 21.90 -11.59
C VAL A 248 11.44 22.48 -11.27
N LEU A 249 11.04 23.48 -12.04
CA LEU A 249 9.71 24.04 -12.02
C LEU A 249 8.83 23.25 -12.98
N VAL A 250 7.71 22.73 -12.47
CA VAL A 250 6.72 21.97 -13.24
C VAL A 250 5.31 22.50 -12.97
N ASP A 251 4.37 22.16 -13.86
CA ASP A 251 2.96 22.43 -13.64
C ASP A 251 2.44 21.72 -12.37
N GLU A 252 1.44 22.30 -11.70
CA GLU A 252 0.89 21.74 -10.44
C GLU A 252 0.30 20.34 -10.63
N ALA A 253 -0.20 20.02 -11.82
CA ALA A 253 -0.77 18.71 -12.15
C ALA A 253 0.28 17.60 -12.28
N ILE A 254 1.57 17.93 -12.48
CA ILE A 254 2.63 16.93 -12.63
C ILE A 254 2.81 16.18 -11.30
N THR A 255 2.62 14.86 -11.33
CA THR A 255 2.75 14.03 -10.14
C THR A 255 4.21 13.70 -9.84
N HIS A 256 4.48 13.29 -8.59
CA HIS A 256 5.77 12.70 -8.22
C HIS A 256 6.15 11.56 -9.18
N ASP A 257 5.24 10.63 -9.42
CA ASP A 257 5.52 9.45 -10.25
C ASP A 257 5.82 9.83 -11.70
N ALA A 258 5.12 10.82 -12.28
CA ALA A 258 5.42 11.31 -13.62
C ALA A 258 6.83 11.93 -13.70
N LEU A 259 7.22 12.71 -12.69
CA LEU A 259 8.57 13.27 -12.58
C LEU A 259 9.62 12.15 -12.47
N MET A 260 9.43 11.20 -11.56
CA MET A 260 10.39 10.12 -11.35
C MET A 260 10.51 9.21 -12.57
N GLN A 261 9.41 8.90 -13.26
CA GLN A 261 9.43 8.14 -14.52
C GLN A 261 10.19 8.89 -15.62
N ALA A 262 10.01 10.21 -15.72
CA ALA A 262 10.78 11.03 -16.65
C ALA A 262 12.28 11.04 -16.30
N ILE A 263 12.66 11.02 -15.02
CA ILE A 263 14.07 10.89 -14.62
C ILE A 263 14.63 9.51 -14.98
N TRP A 264 13.93 8.44 -14.62
CA TRP A 264 14.41 7.07 -14.85
C TRP A 264 14.41 6.63 -16.33
N SER A 265 13.60 7.29 -17.17
CA SER A 265 13.60 7.06 -18.63
C SER A 265 14.68 7.86 -19.36
N ALA A 266 15.45 8.71 -18.67
CA ALA A 266 16.53 9.45 -19.27
C ALA A 266 17.67 8.51 -19.68
N PRO A 267 18.22 8.63 -20.91
CA PRO A 267 19.28 7.75 -21.41
C PRO A 267 20.65 8.12 -20.80
N CYS A 268 20.84 7.81 -19.52
CA CYS A 268 22.06 8.13 -18.78
C CYS A 268 23.11 7.00 -18.81
N GLU A 269 23.05 6.07 -19.77
CA GLU A 269 24.02 4.97 -19.95
C GLU A 269 24.35 4.18 -18.68
N GLY A 270 23.39 4.04 -17.75
CA GLY A 270 23.56 3.35 -16.48
C GLY A 270 24.32 4.13 -15.40
N VAL A 271 24.65 5.41 -15.63
CA VAL A 271 25.33 6.28 -14.66
C VAL A 271 24.38 6.68 -13.51
N LEU A 272 23.11 6.93 -13.80
CA LEU A 272 22.10 7.27 -12.80
C LEU A 272 21.77 6.03 -11.95
N ARG A 273 22.07 6.08 -10.64
CA ARG A 273 21.85 4.97 -9.68
C ARG A 273 20.68 5.17 -8.75
N ASN A 274 20.39 6.43 -8.42
CA ASN A 274 19.27 6.75 -7.55
C ASN A 274 18.77 8.15 -7.87
N ALA A 275 17.50 8.38 -7.58
CA ALA A 275 16.88 9.69 -7.65
C ALA A 275 15.87 9.80 -6.49
N VAL A 276 15.97 10.88 -5.70
CA VAL A 276 15.10 11.11 -4.55
C VAL A 276 14.57 12.53 -4.60
N LEU A 277 13.25 12.68 -4.70
CA LEU A 277 12.59 13.96 -4.48
C LEU A 277 12.60 14.26 -2.97
N PHE A 278 13.27 15.34 -2.56
CA PHE A 278 13.43 15.69 -1.15
C PHE A 278 12.73 16.98 -0.74
N ASP A 279 12.32 17.83 -1.70
CA ASP A 279 11.56 19.04 -1.40
C ASP A 279 10.57 19.40 -2.52
N ILE A 280 9.42 19.97 -2.11
CA ILE A 280 8.41 20.54 -3.01
C ILE A 280 8.06 21.94 -2.50
N TYR A 281 8.57 22.96 -3.18
CA TYR A 281 8.27 24.35 -2.88
C TYR A 281 7.16 24.89 -3.78
N ARG A 282 6.11 25.43 -3.16
CA ARG A 282 5.02 26.14 -3.84
C ARG A 282 5.18 27.63 -3.59
N PRO A 283 5.48 28.46 -4.62
CA PRO A 283 5.51 29.90 -4.43
C PRO A 283 4.12 30.39 -4.00
N LYS A 284 4.07 31.18 -2.92
CA LYS A 284 2.82 31.82 -2.48
C LYS A 284 2.34 32.78 -3.58
N SER A 285 1.03 32.80 -3.85
CA SER A 285 0.40 33.74 -4.79
C SER A 285 0.83 35.19 -4.48
N ALA A 286 0.95 36.00 -5.54
CA ALA A 286 1.58 37.32 -5.54
C ALA A 286 1.16 38.25 -4.37
N PRO A 287 2.05 39.17 -3.94
CA PRO A 287 1.67 40.32 -3.11
C PRO A 287 0.60 41.18 -3.80
N PRO A 288 -0.17 42.00 -3.07
CA PRO A 288 -1.28 42.81 -3.58
C PRO A 288 -0.94 43.85 -4.68
N ASP A 289 0.34 44.06 -5.02
CA ASP A 289 0.81 45.17 -5.86
C ASP A 289 0.90 44.87 -7.37
N GLY A 290 0.10 43.93 -7.89
CA GLY A 290 -0.16 43.82 -9.34
C GLY A 290 1.06 43.46 -10.23
N ALA A 291 2.17 42.98 -9.65
CA ALA A 291 3.27 42.44 -10.44
C ALA A 291 2.83 41.16 -11.18
N PRO A 292 3.27 40.94 -12.44
CA PRO A 292 2.86 39.78 -13.21
C PRO A 292 3.22 38.48 -12.49
N VAL A 293 2.24 37.57 -12.42
CA VAL A 293 2.36 36.25 -11.77
C VAL A 293 3.47 35.46 -12.44
N ALA A 294 4.63 35.36 -11.79
CA ALA A 294 5.72 34.51 -12.24
C ALA A 294 5.36 33.03 -12.02
N ALA A 295 4.92 32.38 -13.11
CA ALA A 295 4.71 30.95 -13.32
C ALA A 295 3.85 30.22 -12.28
N SER A 296 2.59 29.93 -12.64
CA SER A 296 1.76 28.92 -11.99
C SER A 296 2.48 27.56 -12.04
N GLY A 297 2.95 27.06 -10.90
CA GLY A 297 3.64 25.78 -10.83
C GLY A 297 4.31 25.56 -9.48
N LYS A 298 4.90 24.38 -9.32
CA LYS A 298 5.64 23.97 -8.12
C LYS A 298 7.09 23.65 -8.48
N SER A 299 7.99 24.00 -7.58
CA SER A 299 9.40 23.63 -7.68
C SER A 299 9.61 22.31 -6.97
N MET A 300 10.22 21.35 -7.66
CA MET A 300 10.52 20.01 -7.16
C MET A 300 12.03 19.82 -7.14
N ALA A 301 12.60 19.59 -5.95
CA ALA A 301 14.04 19.40 -5.76
C ALA A 301 14.38 17.92 -5.66
N VAL A 302 15.21 17.44 -6.58
CA VAL A 302 15.58 16.04 -6.71
C VAL A 302 17.08 15.89 -6.55
N ARG A 303 17.48 14.94 -5.72
CA ARG A 303 18.86 14.49 -5.58
C ARG A 303 19.10 13.31 -6.49
N LEU A 304 20.06 13.44 -7.39
CA LEU A 304 20.55 12.38 -8.28
C LEU A 304 21.82 11.78 -7.68
N THR A 305 21.89 10.46 -7.60
CA THR A 305 23.11 9.73 -7.27
C THR A 305 23.68 9.11 -8.54
N LEU A 306 24.91 9.48 -8.89
CA LEU A 306 25.59 9.13 -10.13
C LEU A 306 26.82 8.27 -9.82
N ASN A 307 26.97 7.16 -10.53
CA ASN A 307 28.11 6.26 -10.35
C ASN A 307 28.36 5.36 -11.57
N ALA A 308 29.62 5.28 -12.01
CA ALA A 308 30.06 4.33 -13.03
C ALA A 308 30.56 3.02 -12.39
N HIS A 309 30.49 1.92 -13.16
CA HIS A 309 30.90 0.60 -12.68
C HIS A 309 32.42 0.41 -12.65
N ASP A 310 33.12 1.03 -13.59
CA ASP A 310 34.49 0.72 -14.01
C ASP A 310 35.49 1.84 -13.74
N ALA A 311 35.04 3.08 -13.53
CA ALA A 311 35.89 4.21 -13.20
C ALA A 311 35.18 5.25 -12.31
N ALA A 312 35.97 6.17 -11.74
CA ALA A 312 35.44 7.39 -11.15
C ALA A 312 34.92 8.33 -12.25
N LEU A 313 33.79 8.98 -12.01
CA LEU A 313 33.21 9.93 -12.95
C LEU A 313 34.01 11.25 -12.94
N THR A 314 34.27 11.81 -14.13
CA THR A 314 34.80 13.17 -14.26
C THR A 314 33.68 14.21 -14.16
N GLU A 315 34.02 15.46 -13.86
CA GLU A 315 33.01 16.54 -13.78
C GLU A 315 32.22 16.69 -15.08
N GLN A 316 32.91 16.58 -16.23
CA GLN A 316 32.26 16.64 -17.55
C GLN A 316 31.23 15.52 -17.75
N GLN A 317 31.52 14.30 -17.27
CA GLN A 317 30.56 13.19 -17.35
C GLN A 317 29.37 13.39 -16.41
N ILE A 318 29.62 13.96 -15.23
CA ILE A 318 28.57 14.30 -14.26
C ILE A 318 27.63 15.35 -14.83
N GLU A 319 28.17 16.46 -15.34
CA GLU A 319 27.39 17.53 -15.97
C GLU A 319 26.61 17.03 -17.18
N ALA A 320 27.22 16.20 -18.03
CA ALA A 320 26.54 15.60 -19.17
C ALA A 320 25.34 14.72 -18.73
N ALA A 321 25.52 13.87 -17.71
CA ALA A 321 24.45 13.02 -17.20
C ALA A 321 23.29 13.85 -16.62
N VAL A 322 23.59 14.91 -15.86
CA VAL A 322 22.59 15.84 -15.32
C VAL A 322 21.85 16.56 -16.46
N ALA A 323 22.58 17.05 -17.47
CA ALA A 323 21.99 17.72 -18.62
C ALA A 323 21.02 16.82 -19.41
N VAL A 324 21.34 15.53 -19.56
CA VAL A 324 20.45 14.53 -20.17
C VAL A 324 19.17 14.36 -19.36
N VAL A 325 19.27 14.25 -18.02
CA VAL A 325 18.09 14.14 -17.14
C VAL A 325 17.21 15.39 -17.27
N VAL A 326 17.80 16.59 -17.19
CA VAL A 326 17.07 17.86 -17.30
C VAL A 326 16.40 18.00 -18.67
N SER A 327 17.10 17.64 -19.75
CA SER A 327 16.54 17.68 -21.10
C SER A 327 15.35 16.73 -21.24
N ASN A 328 15.44 15.52 -20.68
CA ASN A 328 14.33 14.57 -20.71
C ASN A 328 13.14 15.03 -19.85
N LEU A 329 13.41 15.65 -18.69
CA LEU A 329 12.38 16.28 -17.85
C LEU A 329 11.66 17.41 -18.61
N ALA A 330 12.40 18.27 -19.32
CA ALA A 330 11.81 19.32 -20.15
C ALA A 330 10.91 18.72 -21.26
N ALA A 331 11.38 17.67 -21.93
CA ALA A 331 10.64 17.03 -23.02
C ALA A 331 9.39 16.27 -22.56
N LYS A 332 9.44 15.57 -21.41
CA LYS A 332 8.38 14.66 -20.96
C LYS A 332 7.32 15.33 -20.09
N VAL A 333 7.73 16.27 -19.24
CA VAL A 333 6.84 16.90 -18.25
C VAL A 333 6.88 18.43 -18.29
N GLY A 334 7.50 19.02 -19.32
CA GLY A 334 7.56 20.48 -19.49
C GLY A 334 8.37 21.18 -18.40
N ALA A 335 9.29 20.47 -17.76
CA ALA A 335 10.08 21.00 -16.65
C ALA A 335 11.04 22.11 -17.09
N VAL A 336 11.17 23.16 -16.28
CA VAL A 336 12.16 24.22 -16.46
C VAL A 336 13.12 24.19 -15.28
N GLN A 337 14.41 24.01 -15.55
CA GLN A 337 15.44 24.02 -14.50
C GLN A 337 15.53 25.41 -13.88
N ARG A 338 15.54 25.47 -12.54
CA ARG A 338 15.87 26.69 -11.80
C ARG A 338 17.38 26.71 -11.50
N ALA A 339 17.95 27.90 -11.58
CA ALA A 339 19.33 28.17 -11.20
C ALA A 339 19.52 28.10 -9.69
#